data_AF-A0A7G7KFV4-F1
#
_entry.id   AF-A0A7G7KFV4-F1
#
_cell.length_a   1.000
_cell.length_b   1.000
_cell.length_c   1.000
_cell.angle_alpha   90.00
_cell.angle_beta   90.00
_cell.angle_gamma   90.00
#
_symmetry.space_group_name_H-M   'P 1'
#
loop_
_entity.id
_entity.type
_entity.pdbx_description
1 polymer ?
#
loop_
_entity_poly.entity_id
_entity_poly.type
_entity_poly.pdbx_seq_one_letter_code
_entity_poly.pdbx_strand_id
1 'polypeptide(L)' 'MNSNARIDALELMLTDLRTRNEPIRHKAAFRGCQPEFQALVSQLIEQLENELLEQKRRARGEKLA' A
#
# COMPACT_ATOMS: atom_id res chain seq x y z
N MET A 1 20.94 -0.59 2.20
CA MET A 1 19.68 -1.15 2.79
C MET A 1 19.14 -2.18 1.80
N ASN A 2 18.62 -3.30 2.26
CA ASN A 2 18.22 -4.42 1.40
C ASN A 2 16.97 -4.02 0.58
N SER A 3 17.15 -3.54 -0.66
CA SER A 3 16.08 -2.99 -1.51
C SER A 3 14.88 -3.93 -1.65
N ASN A 4 15.10 -5.24 -1.53
CA ASN A 4 14.05 -6.25 -1.51
C ASN A 4 13.13 -6.14 -0.29
N ALA A 5 13.68 -5.88 0.92
CA ALA A 5 12.86 -5.79 2.13
C ALA A 5 11.85 -4.62 2.09
N ARG A 6 12.20 -3.51 1.41
CA ARG A 6 11.28 -2.38 1.22
C ARG A 6 10.19 -2.72 0.19
N ILE A 7 10.56 -3.41 -0.89
CA ILE A 7 9.60 -3.91 -1.90
C ILE A 7 8.61 -4.88 -1.23
N ASP A 8 9.12 -5.85 -0.47
CA ASP A 8 8.30 -6.84 0.25
C ASP A 8 7.33 -6.16 1.22
N ALA A 9 7.79 -5.15 1.97
CA ALA A 9 6.93 -4.39 2.88
C ALA A 9 5.82 -3.63 2.14
N LEU A 10 6.12 -3.01 1.00
CA LEU A 10 5.14 -2.30 0.18
C LEU A 10 4.08 -3.26 -0.40
N GLU A 11 4.51 -4.43 -0.89
CA GLU A 11 3.61 -5.46 -1.41
C GLU A 11 2.71 -6.06 -0.32
N LEU A 12 3.27 -6.29 0.88
CA LEU A 12 2.51 -6.72 2.05
C LEU A 12 1.43 -5.68 2.43
N MET A 13 1.80 -4.41 2.54
CA MET A 13 0.88 -3.32 2.88
C MET A 13 -0.25 -3.16 1.85
N LEU A 14 0.08 -3.22 0.55
CA LEU A 14 -0.92 -3.15 -0.52
C LEU A 14 -1.90 -4.32 -0.46
N THR A 15 -1.40 -5.53 -0.16
CA THR A 15 -2.23 -6.72 -0.01
C THR A 15 -3.20 -6.56 1.16
N ASP A 16 -2.70 -6.10 2.31
CA ASP A 16 -3.51 -5.92 3.50
C ASP A 16 -4.60 -4.85 3.32
N LEU A 17 -4.27 -3.72 2.69
CA LEU A 17 -5.24 -2.67 2.37
C LEU A 17 -6.30 -3.12 1.37
N ARG A 18 -5.97 -4.00 0.42
CA ARG A 18 -6.92 -4.48 -0.59
C ARG A 18 -7.82 -5.61 -0.09
N THR A 19 -7.30 -6.47 0.78
CA THR A 19 -7.94 -7.76 1.07
C THR A 19 -8.13 -8.08 2.55
N ARG A 20 -7.40 -7.45 3.47
CA ARG A 20 -7.38 -7.81 4.91
C ARG A 20 -7.80 -6.68 5.85
N ASN A 21 -8.45 -5.65 5.32
CA ASN A 21 -8.93 -4.51 6.10
C ASN A 21 -10.40 -4.61 6.56
N GLU A 22 -11.01 -5.80 6.49
CA GLU A 22 -12.42 -6.00 6.82
C GLU A 22 -12.82 -5.50 8.22
N PRO A 23 -12.05 -5.76 9.30
CA PRO A 23 -12.42 -5.28 10.63
C PRO A 23 -12.51 -3.76 10.74
N ILE A 24 -11.62 -3.01 10.06
CA ILE A 24 -11.64 -1.55 10.08
C ILE A 24 -12.74 -0.99 9.17
N ARG A 25 -12.98 -1.64 8.03
CA ARG A 25 -14.10 -1.31 7.13
C ARG A 25 -15.45 -1.45 7.83
N HIS A 26 -15.67 -2.52 8.60
CA HIS A 26 -16.89 -2.68 9.39
C HIS A 26 -17.05 -1.61 10.47
N LYS A 27 -15.96 -1.22 11.15
CA LYS A 27 -15.99 -0.12 12.13
C LYS A 27 -16.31 1.23 11.47
N ALA A 28 -15.78 1.50 10.28
CA ALA A 28 -16.05 2.72 9.54
C ALA A 28 -17.53 2.80 9.12
N ALA A 29 -18.08 1.71 8.58
CA ALA A 29 -19.51 1.60 8.28
C ALA A 29 -20.38 1.81 9.53
N PHE A 30 -20.05 1.16 10.65
CA PHE A 30 -20.78 1.33 11.91
C PHE A 30 -20.76 2.77 12.44
N ARG A 31 -19.65 3.49 12.24
CA ARG A 31 -19.50 4.90 12.64
C ARG A 31 -20.09 5.88 11.62
N GLY A 32 -20.58 5.41 10.47
CA GLY A 32 -21.08 6.28 9.40
C GLY A 32 -19.99 7.01 8.63
N CYS A 33 -18.71 6.64 8.76
CA CYS A 33 -17.58 7.26 8.09
C CYS A 33 -16.98 6.40 6.96
N GLN A 34 -17.81 5.54 6.35
CA GLN A 34 -17.38 4.65 5.27
C GLN A 34 -16.83 5.41 4.05
N PRO A 35 -17.46 6.49 3.54
CA PRO A 35 -16.95 7.22 2.39
C PRO A 35 -15.56 7.85 2.63
N GLU A 36 -15.37 8.46 3.80
CA GLU A 36 -14.10 9.08 4.20
C GLU A 36 -13.02 8.02 4.37
N PHE A 37 -13.36 6.88 4.99
CA PHE A 37 -12.45 5.76 5.13
C PHE A 37 -12.03 5.20 3.76
N GLN A 38 -12.97 5.01 2.83
CA GLN A 38 -12.66 4.55 1.48
C GLN A 38 -11.76 5.54 0.73
N ALA A 39 -12.05 6.84 0.81
CA ALA A 39 -11.21 7.88 0.20
C ALA A 39 -9.77 7.83 0.72
N LEU A 40 -9.58 7.69 2.03
CA LEU A 40 -8.26 7.58 2.64
C LEU A 40 -7.53 6.29 2.21
N VAL A 41 -8.23 5.15 2.17
CA VAL A 41 -7.65 3.89 1.71
C VAL A 41 -7.23 3.98 0.24
N SER A 42 -8.05 4.59 -0.62
CA SER A 42 -7.71 4.79 -2.03
C SER A 42 -6.45 5.66 -2.19
N GLN A 43 -6.36 6.78 -1.46
CA GLN A 43 -5.18 7.65 -1.48
C GLN A 43 -3.91 6.91 -1.02
N LEU A 44 -4.02 6.11 0.05
CA LEU A 44 -2.89 5.35 0.58
C LEU A 44 -2.43 4.26 -0.40
N ILE A 45 -3.37 3.56 -1.05
CA ILE A 45 -3.03 2.57 -2.07
C ILE A 45 -2.25 3.23 -3.21
N GLU A 46 -2.73 4.36 -3.74
CA GLU A 46 -2.05 5.07 -4.82
C GLU A 46 -0.62 5.49 -4.43
N GLN A 47 -0.45 6.02 -3.20
CA GLN A 47 0.87 6.38 -2.68
C GLN A 47 1.82 5.18 -2.62
N LEU A 48 1.35 4.04 -2.08
CA LEU A 48 2.15 2.83 -1.95
C LEU A 48 2.49 2.20 -3.30
N GLU A 49 1.57 2.25 -4.28
CA GLU A 49 1.82 1.77 -5.64
C GLU A 49 2.89 2.59 -6.35
N ASN A 50 2.82 3.92 -6.24
CA ASN A 50 3.83 4.82 -6.78
C ASN A 50 5.20 4.56 -6.14
N GLU A 51 5.25 4.44 -4.81
CA GLU A 51 6.50 4.13 -4.12
C GLU A 51 7.08 2.77 -4.53
N LEU A 52 6.24 1.73 -4.63
CA LEU A 52 6.65 0.39 -5.07
C LEU A 52 7.24 0.42 -6.48
N LEU A 53 6.61 1.16 -7.38
CA LEU A 53 7.05 1.30 -8.75
C LEU A 53 8.39 2.03 -8.83
N GLU A 54 8.60 3.06 -8.03
CA GLU A 54 9.90 3.73 -7.89
C GLU A 54 10.98 2.80 -7.31
N GLN A 55 10.68 2.06 -6.23
CA GLN A 55 11.65 1.13 -5.64
C GLN A 55 12.04 0.03 -6.63
N LYS A 56 11.07 -0.53 -7.37
CA LYS A 56 11.34 -1.51 -8.44
C LYS A 56 12.15 -0.93 -9.59
N ARG A 57 12.01 0.35 -9.92
CA ARG A 57 12.88 1.03 -10.90
C ARG A 57 14.31 1.18 -10.37
N ARG A 58 14.47 1.64 -9.13
CA ARG A 58 15.79 1.81 -8.49
C ARG A 58 16.53 0.48 -8.38
N ALA A 59 15.87 -0.57 -7.88
CA ALA A 59 16.45 -1.90 -7.76
C ALA A 59 16.85 -2.53 -9.12
N ARG A 60 16.20 -2.15 -10.23
CA ARG A 60 16.61 -2.55 -11.59
C ARG A 60 17.78 -1.72 -12.11
N GLY A 61 17.81 -0.42 -11.84
CA GLY A 61 18.94 0.45 -12.17
C GLY A 61 20.23 0.07 -11.44
N GLU A 62 20.13 -0.30 -10.16
CA GLU A 62 21.25 -0.81 -9.35
C GLU A 62 21.80 -2.15 -9.85
N LYS A 63 21.01 -2.95 -10.57
CA LYS A 63 21.46 -4.23 -11.16
C LYS A 63 22.22 -4.06 -12.48
N LEU A 64 22.15 -2.89 -13.11
CA LEU A 64 22.78 -2.59 -14.40
C LEU A 64 24.02 -1.69 -14.27
N ALA A 65 24.31 -1.20 -13.06
CA ALA A 65 25.49 -0.40 -12.72
C ALA A 65 26.52 -1.26 -11.99
#